data_AF-A0A3C0Q5R1-F1
#
_entry.id   AF-A0A3C0Q5R1-F1
#
_cell.length_a   1.000
_cell.length_b   1.000
_cell.length_c   1.000
_cell.angle_alpha   90.00
_cell.angle_beta   90.00
_cell.angle_gamma   90.00
#
_symmetry.space_group_name_H-M   'P 1'
#
loop_
_entity.id
_entity.type
_entity.pdbx_description
1 polymer ?
#
loop_
_entity_poly.entity_id
_entity_poly.type
_entity_poly.pdbx_seq_one_letter_code
_entity_poly.pdbx_strand_id
1 'polypeptide(L)'
;MKRNRVGEILVSRGKLSPAQLQEALSLQREQKIPIGRVLLNHGLISRRELHFALATQSALRTIVAMITILGGLTTMSSKSFAAGMKDIPQSISVAFTNISAGSMSGAIVRGAPLFGTSERASADLSSFTKWSAMFDRFSSEVNNGSSNEVIQKWKSNLAPLNGLPLSQMANEVNNLMNKVRYIGDQKNWGKSDYWETPVEFLTYGGDCEDFAIAKYASLRALGVPDRAMRIAIVKDLQKGIPHAILIVYTENGPMVLDNQIKRMTEASSISHYKPIYSINRTAWWLHTDGNNSNPTQIASAAR
;
A
#
# COMPACT_ATOMS: atom_id res chain seq x y z
N MET A 1 20.03 -2.83 5.66
CA MET A 1 18.98 -1.79 5.88
C MET A 1 19.54 -0.37 5.96
N LYS A 2 19.84 0.32 4.84
CA LYS A 2 20.37 1.70 4.90
C LYS A 2 19.40 2.84 4.46
N ARG A 3 18.23 2.57 3.87
CA ARG A 3 17.58 3.59 2.99
C ARG A 3 16.35 4.37 3.48
N ASN A 4 15.93 4.23 4.73
CA ASN A 4 14.70 4.91 5.21
C ASN A 4 15.02 5.97 6.27
N ARG A 5 16.10 6.74 6.10
CA ARG A 5 16.45 7.85 6.99
C ARG A 5 15.74 9.12 6.52
N VAL A 6 15.26 9.94 7.45
CA VAL A 6 14.59 11.23 7.16
C VAL A 6 15.37 12.07 6.15
N GLY A 7 16.69 12.16 6.30
CA GLY A 7 17.54 12.90 5.39
C GLY A 7 17.53 12.35 3.95
N GLU A 8 17.51 11.03 3.77
CA GLU A 8 17.48 10.40 2.44
C GLU A 8 16.12 10.57 1.76
N ILE A 9 15.02 10.55 2.54
CA ILE A 9 13.67 10.86 2.05
C ILE A 9 13.56 12.32 1.60
N LEU A 10 14.23 13.23 2.30
CA LEU A 10 14.28 14.64 1.91
C LEU A 10 15.11 14.85 0.64
N VAL A 11 16.21 14.10 0.47
CA VAL A 11 17.02 14.12 -0.75
C VAL A 11 16.29 13.55 -1.95
N SER A 12 15.64 12.39 -1.80
CA SER A 12 14.92 11.75 -2.91
C SER A 12 13.76 12.60 -3.43
N ARG A 13 13.21 13.49 -2.58
CA ARG A 13 12.13 14.42 -2.92
C ARG A 13 12.62 15.78 -3.44
N GLY A 14 13.92 15.95 -3.64
CA GLY A 14 14.53 17.21 -4.08
C GLY A 14 14.39 18.35 -3.07
N LYS A 15 14.03 18.05 -1.81
CA LYS A 15 13.92 19.05 -0.73
C LYS A 15 15.26 19.34 -0.07
N LEU A 16 16.23 18.46 -0.29
CA LEU A 16 17.58 18.59 0.21
C LEU A 16 18.52 18.10 -0.89
N SER A 17 19.62 18.80 -1.14
CA SER A 17 20.68 18.25 -1.98
C SER A 17 21.53 17.23 -1.19
N PRO A 18 22.20 16.28 -1.86
CA PRO A 18 23.13 15.37 -1.19
C PRO A 18 24.24 16.11 -0.41
N ALA A 19 24.70 17.25 -0.93
CA ALA A 19 25.70 18.09 -0.26
C ALA A 19 25.16 18.70 1.05
N GLN A 20 23.96 19.28 1.01
CA GLN A 20 23.28 19.81 2.21
C GLN A 20 23.00 18.71 3.25
N LEU A 21 22.69 17.48 2.81
CA LEU A 21 22.55 16.35 3.73
C LEU A 21 23.86 16.01 4.42
N GLN A 22 24.95 15.98 3.65
CA GLN A 22 26.27 15.65 4.19
C GLN A 22 26.74 16.69 5.21
N GLU A 23 26.54 17.98 4.91
CA GLU A 23 26.81 19.09 5.83
C GLU A 23 25.98 18.98 7.12
N ALA A 24 24.66 18.77 6.99
CA ALA A 24 23.78 18.60 8.15
C ALA A 24 24.15 17.37 9.00
N LEU A 25 24.66 16.29 8.39
CA LEU A 25 25.14 15.10 9.11
C LEU A 25 26.43 15.38 9.88
N SER A 26 27.32 16.23 9.37
CA SER A 26 28.51 16.68 10.08
C SER A 26 28.12 17.51 11.31
N LEU A 27 27.22 18.48 11.13
CA LEU A 27 26.69 19.31 12.22
C LEU A 27 25.93 18.49 13.28
N GLN A 28 25.19 17.46 12.85
CA GLN A 28 24.56 16.50 13.78
C GLN A 28 25.59 15.81 14.68
N ARG A 29 26.75 15.42 14.16
CA ARG A 29 27.78 14.72 14.95
C ARG A 29 28.42 15.65 15.97
N GLU A 30 28.64 16.90 15.60
CA GLU A 30 29.20 17.94 16.46
C GLU A 30 28.22 18.35 17.57
N GLN A 31 26.98 18.69 17.18
CA GLN A 31 25.97 19.23 18.10
C GLN A 31 25.20 18.14 18.88
N LYS A 32 25.37 16.85 18.50
CA LYS A 32 24.67 15.68 19.08
C LYS A 32 23.15 15.81 19.15
N ILE A 33 22.53 16.57 18.23
CA ILE A 33 21.07 16.72 18.12
C ILE A 33 20.50 15.90 16.94
N PRO A 34 19.20 15.57 16.93
CA PRO A 34 18.59 14.84 15.82
C PRO A 34 18.73 15.59 14.48
N ILE A 35 19.02 14.86 13.39
CA ILE A 35 19.22 15.44 12.04
C ILE A 35 18.07 16.32 11.60
N GLY A 36 16.83 15.97 11.95
CA GLY A 36 15.66 16.79 11.64
C GLY A 36 15.72 18.18 12.30
N ARG A 37 16.25 18.25 13.53
CA ARG A 37 16.41 19.52 14.26
C ARG A 37 17.53 20.36 13.67
N VAL A 38 18.63 19.73 13.23
CA VAL A 38 19.70 20.41 12.48
C VAL A 38 19.13 21.03 11.20
N LEU A 39 18.42 20.24 10.41
CA LEU A 39 17.85 20.70 9.14
C LEU A 39 16.85 21.86 9.31
N LEU A 40 16.07 21.86 10.40
CA LEU A 40 15.18 22.98 10.74
C LEU A 40 15.93 24.23 11.20
N ASN A 41 16.90 24.07 12.11
CA ASN A 41 17.64 25.18 12.70
C ASN A 41 18.44 25.95 11.64
N HIS A 42 18.94 25.24 10.63
CA HIS A 42 19.68 25.83 9.51
C HIS A 42 18.78 26.26 8.34
N GLY A 43 17.45 26.21 8.49
CA GLY A 43 16.50 26.66 7.47
C GLY A 43 16.50 25.83 6.18
N LEU A 44 17.14 24.65 6.19
CA LEU A 44 17.28 23.79 5.00
C LEU A 44 15.97 23.11 4.62
N ILE A 45 15.08 22.92 5.59
CA ILE A 45 13.73 22.38 5.40
C ILE A 45 12.74 23.09 6.33
N SER A 46 11.46 23.08 5.97
CA SER A 46 10.38 23.54 6.84
C SER A 46 9.94 22.49 7.86
N ARG A 47 9.28 22.92 8.94
CA ARG A 47 8.63 22.01 9.91
C ARG A 47 7.66 21.05 9.23
N ARG A 48 6.97 21.50 8.18
CA ARG A 48 6.04 20.69 7.38
C ARG A 48 6.76 19.58 6.62
N GLU A 49 7.89 19.89 5.99
CA GLU A 49 8.69 18.92 5.23
C GLU A 49 9.35 17.89 6.14
N LEU A 50 9.87 18.31 7.29
CA LEU A 50 10.40 17.38 8.28
C LEU A 50 9.31 16.43 8.79
N HIS A 51 8.13 16.97 9.09
CA HIS A 51 7.00 16.20 9.59
C HIS A 51 6.55 15.13 8.58
N PHE A 52 6.42 15.51 7.30
CA PHE A 52 6.11 14.58 6.22
C PHE A 52 7.19 13.50 6.04
N ALA A 53 8.47 13.87 6.09
CA ALA A 53 9.58 12.91 5.95
C ALA A 53 9.64 11.92 7.12
N LEU A 54 9.38 12.39 8.35
CA LEU A 54 9.24 11.53 9.53
C LEU A 54 8.02 10.60 9.41
N ALA A 55 6.90 11.11 8.89
CA ALA A 55 5.70 10.31 8.66
C ALA A 55 5.94 9.20 7.63
N THR A 56 6.58 9.56 6.50
CA THR A 56 6.98 8.61 5.45
C THR A 56 7.95 7.58 6.01
N GLN A 57 8.95 8.02 6.78
CA GLN A 57 9.86 7.11 7.48
C GLN A 57 9.10 6.17 8.44
N SER A 58 8.11 6.67 9.19
CA SER A 58 7.30 5.87 10.11
C SER A 58 6.46 4.83 9.36
N ALA A 59 5.78 5.22 8.29
CA ALA A 59 5.02 4.32 7.43
C ALA A 59 5.92 3.23 6.81
N LEU A 60 7.09 3.62 6.29
CA LEU A 60 8.09 2.68 5.77
C LEU A 60 8.66 1.76 6.86
N ARG A 61 8.77 2.24 8.10
CA ARG A 61 9.20 1.42 9.25
C ARG A 61 8.11 0.48 9.73
N THR A 62 6.84 0.82 9.58
CA THR A 62 5.71 -0.09 9.84
C THR A 62 5.71 -1.28 8.89
N ILE A 63 5.96 -1.04 7.61
CA ILE A 63 6.19 -2.12 6.63
C ILE A 63 7.32 -3.03 7.13
N VAL A 64 8.40 -2.43 7.66
CA VAL A 64 9.51 -3.15 8.27
C VAL A 64 9.24 -3.71 9.68
N ALA A 65 8.09 -3.43 10.29
CA ALA A 65 7.68 -4.02 11.58
C ALA A 65 6.76 -5.23 11.38
N MET A 66 5.98 -5.28 10.29
CA MET A 66 5.36 -6.53 9.80
C MET A 66 6.43 -7.62 9.63
N ILE A 67 7.58 -7.22 9.09
CA ILE A 67 8.83 -8.00 8.92
C ILE A 67 9.35 -8.69 10.18
N THR A 68 9.16 -8.12 11.38
CA THR A 68 9.84 -8.60 12.61
C THR A 68 8.97 -9.44 13.52
N ILE A 69 7.64 -9.34 13.42
CA ILE A 69 6.71 -10.02 14.34
C ILE A 69 6.41 -11.46 13.88
N LEU A 70 6.67 -11.81 12.62
CA LEU A 70 6.44 -13.17 12.08
C LEU A 70 7.70 -14.03 11.84
N GLY A 71 8.91 -13.53 12.08
CA GLY A 71 10.15 -14.29 11.85
C GLY A 71 11.29 -13.81 12.73
N GLY A 72 11.73 -14.67 13.65
CA GLY A 72 12.87 -14.42 14.52
C GLY A 72 14.14 -14.03 13.77
N LEU A 73 14.94 -13.16 14.41
CA LEU A 73 16.23 -12.61 13.99
C LEU A 73 16.96 -13.41 12.88
N THR A 74 17.31 -12.74 11.78
CA THR A 74 18.71 -12.71 11.28
C THR A 74 18.93 -11.60 10.24
N THR A 75 20.18 -11.18 10.16
CA THR A 75 20.72 -10.04 9.42
C THR A 75 20.71 -10.22 7.89
N MET A 76 20.26 -9.21 7.13
CA MET A 76 20.42 -9.19 5.66
C MET A 76 21.40 -8.13 5.14
N SER A 77 22.33 -8.62 4.32
CA SER A 77 23.24 -7.89 3.42
C SER A 77 22.51 -7.33 2.19
N SER A 78 23.16 -6.37 1.52
CA SER A 78 22.60 -5.44 0.53
C SER A 78 23.10 -5.66 -0.90
N LYS A 79 22.22 -5.41 -1.89
CA LYS A 79 22.37 -4.76 -3.23
C LYS A 79 21.18 -5.25 -4.10
N SER A 80 20.48 -4.48 -4.94
CA SER A 80 20.93 -3.53 -5.98
C SER A 80 19.77 -2.61 -6.46
N PHE A 81 20.14 -1.37 -6.83
CA PHE A 81 19.70 -0.49 -7.95
C PHE A 81 18.19 -0.28 -8.29
N ALA A 82 17.60 0.91 -8.43
CA ALA A 82 17.95 2.17 -9.14
C ALA A 82 17.95 2.07 -10.69
N ALA A 83 16.78 2.31 -11.30
CA ALA A 83 16.61 2.83 -12.66
C ALA A 83 15.24 3.51 -12.74
N GLY A 84 15.18 4.68 -13.38
CA GLY A 84 13.98 5.53 -13.46
C GLY A 84 12.84 4.84 -14.19
N MET A 85 11.62 5.02 -13.67
CA MET A 85 10.38 4.58 -14.32
C MET A 85 10.10 5.47 -15.54
N LYS A 86 10.41 4.95 -16.73
CA LYS A 86 9.75 5.35 -17.97
C LYS A 86 8.34 4.76 -17.95
N ASP A 87 7.36 5.62 -18.16
CA ASP A 87 6.02 5.37 -18.71
C ASP A 87 5.48 3.96 -18.51
N ILE A 88 4.69 3.78 -17.44
CA ILE A 88 3.87 2.57 -17.29
C ILE A 88 2.66 2.72 -18.22
N PRO A 89 2.48 1.86 -19.24
CA PRO A 89 1.31 1.93 -20.10
C PRO A 89 0.03 1.82 -19.28
N GLN A 90 -0.97 2.63 -19.61
CA GLN A 90 -2.31 2.60 -19.00
C GLN A 90 -3.07 1.27 -19.22
N SER A 91 -2.48 0.29 -19.89
CA SER A 91 -3.14 -0.95 -20.31
C SER A 91 -2.50 -2.18 -19.67
N ILE A 92 -2.90 -2.50 -18.43
CA ILE A 92 -3.21 -3.91 -18.16
C ILE A 92 -4.66 -4.07 -18.63
N SER A 93 -4.84 -4.10 -19.95
CA SER A 93 -6.13 -4.39 -20.56
C SER A 93 -6.34 -5.90 -20.52
N VAL A 94 -6.73 -6.43 -19.36
CA VAL A 94 -7.56 -7.63 -19.32
C VAL A 94 -8.99 -7.18 -19.61
N ALA A 95 -9.18 -6.49 -20.73
CA ALA A 95 -10.46 -5.92 -21.07
C ALA A 95 -11.39 -7.07 -21.44
N PHE A 96 -12.33 -7.39 -20.56
CA PHE A 96 -13.58 -8.01 -20.99
C PHE A 96 -14.18 -7.04 -22.02
N THR A 97 -14.06 -7.37 -23.31
CA THR A 97 -14.54 -6.50 -24.39
C THR A 97 -16.02 -6.23 -24.22
N ASN A 98 -16.39 -4.95 -24.41
CA ASN A 98 -17.70 -4.32 -24.30
C ASN A 98 -18.07 -3.78 -22.91
N ILE A 99 -17.53 -2.61 -22.57
CA ILE A 99 -18.20 -1.69 -21.66
C ILE A 99 -18.64 -0.49 -22.48
N SER A 100 -19.96 -0.35 -22.66
CA SER A 100 -20.56 0.93 -22.96
C SER A 100 -20.29 1.87 -21.79
N ALA A 101 -19.64 3.00 -22.06
CA ALA A 101 -19.21 3.99 -21.07
C ALA A 101 -20.34 4.65 -20.24
N GLY A 102 -21.59 4.17 -20.35
CA GLY A 102 -22.79 4.78 -19.78
C GLY A 102 -23.12 4.40 -18.34
N SER A 103 -22.65 3.26 -17.82
CA SER A 103 -23.15 2.74 -16.53
C SER A 103 -22.30 3.07 -15.28
N MET A 104 -21.14 3.73 -15.43
CA MET A 104 -20.31 4.19 -14.28
C MET A 104 -20.38 5.71 -14.03
N SER A 105 -21.42 6.38 -14.52
CA SER A 105 -21.69 7.80 -14.23
C SER A 105 -22.35 8.04 -12.85
N GLY A 106 -22.59 6.98 -12.07
CA GLY A 106 -23.02 7.09 -10.68
C GLY A 106 -21.86 7.51 -9.78
N ALA A 107 -21.85 8.79 -9.40
CA ALA A 107 -21.11 9.41 -8.30
C ALA A 107 -20.06 8.52 -7.61
N ILE A 108 -18.83 8.48 -8.12
CA ILE A 108 -17.68 8.13 -7.29
C ILE A 108 -17.58 9.24 -6.25
N VAL A 109 -18.09 8.94 -5.05
CA VAL A 109 -18.04 9.81 -3.88
C VAL A 109 -16.60 10.28 -3.72
N ARG A 110 -16.36 11.60 -3.81
CA ARG A 110 -15.06 12.19 -3.47
C ARG A 110 -14.66 11.64 -2.11
N GLY A 111 -13.51 10.95 -2.07
CA GLY A 111 -13.03 10.14 -0.94
C GLY A 111 -13.40 10.72 0.41
N ALA A 112 -14.46 10.17 1.00
CA ALA A 112 -14.86 10.50 2.36
C ALA A 112 -13.68 10.16 3.29
N PRO A 113 -13.43 10.97 4.34
CA PRO A 113 -12.36 10.71 5.29
C PRO A 113 -12.48 9.29 5.86
N LEU A 114 -11.44 8.47 5.66
CA LEU A 114 -11.46 7.09 6.15
C LEU A 114 -11.17 7.06 7.65
N PHE A 115 -11.95 6.27 8.39
CA PHE A 115 -11.77 6.02 9.82
C PHE A 115 -11.69 7.29 10.69
N GLY A 116 -12.37 8.38 10.29
CA GLY A 116 -12.34 9.65 11.04
C GLY A 116 -10.97 10.34 11.05
N THR A 117 -10.07 9.99 10.14
CA THR A 117 -8.72 10.57 10.05
C THR A 117 -8.63 11.68 9.02
N SER A 118 -7.63 12.55 9.16
CA SER A 118 -7.24 13.52 8.12
C SER A 118 -6.21 12.89 7.18
N GLU A 119 -6.29 13.21 5.89
CA GLU A 119 -5.45 12.60 4.85
C GLU A 119 -4.52 13.62 4.18
N ARG A 120 -3.29 13.22 3.89
CA ARG A 120 -2.36 13.99 3.03
C ARG A 120 -1.93 13.16 1.84
N ALA A 121 -2.35 13.57 0.64
CA ALA A 121 -2.08 12.87 -0.60
C ALA A 121 -0.69 13.22 -1.18
N SER A 122 -0.08 12.27 -1.87
CA SER A 122 1.15 12.44 -2.66
C SER A 122 1.11 11.53 -3.88
N ALA A 123 1.35 12.10 -5.07
CA ALA A 123 1.49 11.33 -6.31
C ALA A 123 2.89 10.67 -6.46
N ASP A 124 3.86 11.06 -5.63
CA ASP A 124 5.18 10.44 -5.59
C ASP A 124 5.13 9.06 -4.93
N LEU A 125 5.23 8.02 -5.76
CA LEU A 125 5.24 6.60 -5.38
C LEU A 125 6.64 5.99 -5.27
N SER A 126 7.70 6.79 -5.42
CA SER A 126 9.11 6.30 -5.48
C SER A 126 9.54 5.48 -4.25
N SER A 127 8.90 5.72 -3.10
CA SER A 127 9.17 4.99 -1.86
C SER A 127 8.49 3.62 -1.78
N PHE A 128 7.52 3.33 -2.66
CA PHE A 128 6.73 2.10 -2.65
C PHE A 128 7.24 1.10 -3.70
N THR A 129 8.55 0.82 -3.68
CA THR A 129 9.20 0.00 -4.71
C THR A 129 8.65 -1.42 -4.79
N LYS A 130 8.21 -2.00 -3.67
CA LYS A 130 7.60 -3.35 -3.66
C LYS A 130 6.26 -3.38 -4.39
N TRP A 131 5.41 -2.39 -4.16
CA TRP A 131 4.14 -2.19 -4.86
C TRP A 131 4.35 -2.03 -6.37
N SER A 132 5.26 -1.13 -6.77
CA SER A 132 5.58 -0.93 -8.20
C SER A 132 6.14 -2.20 -8.82
N ALA A 133 7.13 -2.83 -8.19
CA ALA A 133 7.75 -4.06 -8.71
C ALA A 133 6.76 -5.23 -8.79
N MET A 134 5.80 -5.34 -7.86
CA MET A 134 4.74 -6.36 -7.92
C MET A 134 3.89 -6.17 -9.18
N PHE A 135 3.49 -4.95 -9.52
CA PHE A 135 2.74 -4.70 -10.76
C PHE A 135 3.55 -4.97 -12.02
N ASP A 136 4.85 -4.65 -12.01
CA ASP A 136 5.73 -4.92 -13.15
C ASP A 136 5.84 -6.44 -13.38
N ARG A 137 6.00 -7.23 -12.30
CA ARG A 137 6.00 -8.70 -12.36
C ARG A 137 4.65 -9.23 -12.84
N PHE A 138 3.55 -8.76 -12.26
CA PHE A 138 2.20 -9.22 -12.64
C PHE A 138 1.87 -8.89 -14.10
N SER A 139 2.25 -7.70 -14.60
CA SER A 139 2.06 -7.35 -16.01
C SER A 139 2.87 -8.28 -16.92
N SER A 140 4.09 -8.65 -16.53
CA SER A 140 4.90 -9.62 -17.27
C SER A 140 4.24 -11.01 -17.30
N GLU A 141 3.71 -11.48 -16.17
CA GLU A 141 3.00 -12.76 -16.08
C GLU A 141 1.75 -12.81 -16.96
N VAL A 142 0.97 -11.72 -16.97
CA VAL A 142 -0.24 -11.63 -17.80
C VAL A 142 0.09 -11.58 -19.29
N ASN A 143 1.13 -10.83 -19.68
CA ASN A 143 1.52 -10.66 -21.08
C ASN A 143 2.21 -11.90 -21.65
N ASN A 144 3.03 -12.58 -20.85
CA ASN A 144 3.78 -13.77 -21.27
C ASN A 144 3.02 -15.08 -21.03
N GLY A 145 1.99 -15.07 -20.17
CA GLY A 145 1.32 -16.26 -19.65
C GLY A 145 -0.08 -16.50 -20.19
N SER A 146 -0.34 -16.27 -21.49
CA SER A 146 -1.64 -16.57 -22.11
C SER A 146 -2.07 -18.04 -21.93
N SER A 147 -1.13 -18.95 -21.67
CA SER A 147 -1.34 -20.37 -21.34
C SER A 147 -1.27 -20.72 -19.85
N ASN A 148 -1.11 -19.75 -18.95
CA ASN A 148 -1.04 -20.02 -17.51
C ASN A 148 -2.43 -20.39 -16.96
N GLU A 149 -2.60 -21.65 -16.52
CA GLU A 149 -3.85 -22.18 -15.98
C GLU A 149 -4.42 -21.36 -14.82
N VAL A 150 -3.56 -20.81 -13.96
CA VAL A 150 -3.96 -19.96 -12.83
C VAL A 150 -4.62 -18.68 -13.33
N ILE A 151 -4.03 -18.05 -14.35
CA ILE A 151 -4.58 -16.83 -14.97
C ILE A 151 -5.91 -17.13 -15.65
N GLN A 152 -6.02 -18.24 -16.38
CA GLN A 152 -7.26 -18.62 -17.06
C GLN A 152 -8.38 -18.94 -16.07
N LYS A 153 -8.08 -19.70 -15.02
CA LYS A 153 -9.03 -19.98 -13.94
C LYS A 153 -9.45 -18.71 -13.22
N TRP A 154 -8.52 -17.81 -12.92
CA TRP A 154 -8.81 -16.51 -12.33
C TRP A 154 -9.73 -15.68 -13.21
N LYS A 155 -9.43 -15.53 -14.51
CA LYS A 155 -10.30 -14.84 -15.48
C LYS A 155 -11.69 -15.47 -15.56
N SER A 156 -11.78 -16.79 -15.61
CA SER A 156 -13.05 -17.52 -15.63
C SER A 156 -13.88 -17.29 -14.37
N ASN A 157 -13.24 -17.18 -13.21
CA ASN A 157 -13.93 -16.90 -11.95
C ASN A 157 -14.41 -15.44 -11.86
N LEU A 158 -13.71 -14.51 -12.51
CA LEU A 158 -14.09 -13.10 -12.54
C LEU A 158 -15.15 -12.79 -13.60
N ALA A 159 -15.18 -13.51 -14.73
CA ALA A 159 -16.07 -13.21 -15.85
C ALA A 159 -17.56 -13.02 -15.45
N PRO A 160 -18.16 -13.84 -14.54
CA PRO A 160 -19.55 -13.65 -14.13
C PRO A 160 -19.80 -12.37 -13.30
N LEU A 161 -18.74 -11.75 -12.77
CA LEU A 161 -18.83 -10.55 -11.93
C LEU A 161 -18.81 -9.27 -12.76
N ASN A 162 -18.47 -9.36 -14.05
CA ASN A 162 -18.38 -8.22 -14.94
C ASN A 162 -19.75 -7.56 -15.15
N GLY A 163 -19.82 -6.24 -14.98
CA GLY A 163 -21.06 -5.47 -15.14
C GLY A 163 -22.00 -5.47 -13.92
N LEU A 164 -21.67 -6.17 -12.83
CA LEU A 164 -22.41 -6.06 -11.57
C LEU A 164 -22.27 -4.65 -10.96
N PRO A 165 -23.24 -4.21 -10.13
CA PRO A 165 -23.06 -3.04 -9.27
C PRO A 165 -21.76 -3.17 -8.45
N LEU A 166 -21.04 -2.06 -8.26
CA LEU A 166 -19.69 -2.09 -7.69
C LEU A 166 -19.67 -2.69 -6.27
N SER A 167 -20.70 -2.45 -5.45
CA SER A 167 -20.82 -3.09 -4.14
C SER A 167 -20.94 -4.61 -4.24
N GLN A 168 -21.75 -5.13 -5.17
CA GLN A 168 -21.90 -6.57 -5.35
C GLN A 168 -20.62 -7.18 -5.92
N MET A 169 -20.02 -6.54 -6.92
CA MET A 169 -18.74 -6.95 -7.51
C MET A 169 -17.63 -7.03 -6.45
N ALA A 170 -17.51 -6.02 -5.59
CA ALA A 170 -16.56 -5.98 -4.49
C ALA A 170 -16.80 -7.11 -3.47
N ASN A 171 -18.05 -7.36 -3.10
CA ASN A 171 -18.41 -8.46 -2.21
C ASN A 171 -18.00 -9.83 -2.78
N GLU A 172 -18.28 -10.08 -4.06
CA GLU A 172 -17.94 -11.36 -4.70
C GLU A 172 -16.45 -11.55 -4.87
N VAL A 173 -15.70 -10.50 -5.26
CA VAL A 173 -14.24 -10.55 -5.28
C VAL A 173 -13.68 -10.84 -3.89
N ASN A 174 -14.22 -10.20 -2.85
CA ASN A 174 -13.81 -10.45 -1.47
C ASN A 174 -14.04 -11.92 -1.07
N ASN A 175 -15.21 -12.47 -1.38
CA ASN A 175 -15.56 -13.87 -1.10
C ASN A 175 -14.67 -14.84 -1.87
N LEU A 176 -14.35 -14.54 -3.14
CA LEU A 176 -13.48 -15.34 -3.99
C LEU A 176 -12.06 -15.42 -3.39
N MET A 177 -11.47 -14.27 -3.07
CA MET A 177 -10.10 -14.20 -2.56
C MET A 177 -9.99 -14.78 -1.14
N ASN A 178 -11.01 -14.61 -0.29
CA ASN A 178 -11.02 -15.14 1.07
C ASN A 178 -11.14 -16.68 1.16
N LYS A 179 -11.24 -17.39 0.02
CA LYS A 179 -11.11 -18.87 -0.05
C LYS A 179 -9.65 -19.33 -0.09
N VAL A 180 -8.73 -18.45 -0.45
CA VAL A 180 -7.30 -18.75 -0.49
C VAL A 180 -6.76 -18.91 0.94
N ARG A 181 -5.75 -19.76 1.12
CA ARG A 181 -5.15 -20.02 2.44
C ARG A 181 -4.24 -18.88 2.85
N TYR A 182 -4.34 -18.45 4.11
CA TYR A 182 -3.39 -17.51 4.69
C TYR A 182 -2.05 -18.21 4.97
N ILE A 183 -0.96 -17.69 4.40
CA ILE A 183 0.40 -18.16 4.63
C ILE A 183 1.33 -16.95 4.68
N GLY A 184 2.11 -16.80 5.76
CA GLY A 184 3.07 -15.71 5.87
C GLY A 184 4.29 -15.88 4.96
N ASP A 185 4.86 -14.76 4.54
CA ASP A 185 6.02 -14.71 3.64
C ASP A 185 7.22 -15.55 4.06
N GLN A 186 7.51 -15.59 5.36
CA GLN A 186 8.63 -16.37 5.87
C GLN A 186 8.48 -17.85 5.54
N LYS A 187 7.24 -18.35 5.47
CA LYS A 187 6.94 -19.75 5.14
C LYS A 187 6.91 -20.01 3.64
N ASN A 188 6.41 -19.08 2.82
CA ASN A 188 6.37 -19.24 1.37
C ASN A 188 7.73 -18.97 0.71
N TRP A 189 8.40 -17.89 1.10
CA TRP A 189 9.52 -17.32 0.34
C TRP A 189 10.83 -17.25 1.13
N GLY A 190 10.81 -17.58 2.43
CA GLY A 190 11.96 -17.37 3.32
C GLY A 190 12.35 -15.90 3.46
N LYS A 191 11.44 -14.98 3.10
CA LYS A 191 11.61 -13.54 3.14
C LYS A 191 10.76 -12.98 4.27
N SER A 192 11.20 -11.85 4.80
CA SER A 192 10.44 -11.19 5.86
C SER A 192 9.23 -10.41 5.36
N ASP A 193 9.22 -10.00 4.09
CA ASP A 193 8.13 -9.27 3.44
C ASP A 193 8.34 -9.29 1.91
N TYR A 194 7.41 -9.90 1.18
CA TYR A 194 7.38 -10.10 -0.26
C TYR A 194 5.96 -9.94 -0.80
N TRP A 195 5.70 -8.83 -1.50
CA TRP A 195 4.38 -8.55 -2.06
C TRP A 195 4.14 -9.43 -3.28
N GLU A 196 3.32 -10.46 -3.14
CA GLU A 196 3.01 -11.45 -4.16
C GLU A 196 2.24 -10.82 -5.33
N THR A 197 2.47 -11.36 -6.53
CA THR A 197 1.53 -11.13 -7.64
C THR A 197 0.23 -11.90 -7.38
N PRO A 198 -0.90 -11.51 -8.00
CA PRO A 198 -2.13 -12.32 -7.95
C PRO A 198 -1.93 -13.77 -8.39
N VAL A 199 -0.98 -14.06 -9.30
CA VAL A 199 -0.68 -15.43 -9.74
C VAL A 199 0.02 -16.21 -8.64
N GLU A 200 1.04 -15.62 -8.02
CA GLU A 200 1.76 -16.19 -6.86
C GLU A 200 0.77 -16.47 -5.72
N PHE A 201 -0.04 -15.49 -5.34
CA PHE A 201 -1.05 -15.59 -4.29
C PHE A 201 -2.07 -16.71 -4.53
N LEU A 202 -2.62 -16.81 -5.74
CA LEU A 202 -3.60 -17.86 -6.08
C LEU A 202 -2.97 -19.27 -6.12
N THR A 203 -1.65 -19.35 -6.28
CA THR A 203 -0.92 -20.63 -6.34
C THR A 203 -0.49 -21.09 -4.95
N TYR A 204 0.09 -20.20 -4.16
CA TYR A 204 0.75 -20.54 -2.90
C TYR A 204 -0.06 -20.14 -1.67
N GLY A 205 -1.05 -19.27 -1.82
CA GLY A 205 -1.60 -18.49 -0.72
C GLY A 205 -0.63 -17.39 -0.28
N GLY A 206 -1.08 -16.45 0.53
CA GLY A 206 -0.26 -15.32 0.97
C GLY A 206 -0.79 -14.71 2.27
N ASP A 207 -0.26 -13.56 2.65
CA ASP A 207 -0.67 -12.85 3.86
C ASP A 207 -1.49 -11.58 3.55
N CYS A 208 -1.68 -10.70 4.54
CA CYS A 208 -2.71 -9.68 4.47
C CYS A 208 -2.59 -8.73 3.28
N GLU A 209 -1.37 -8.33 2.90
CA GLU A 209 -1.15 -7.49 1.73
C GLU A 209 -1.47 -8.22 0.44
N ASP A 210 -1.16 -9.50 0.34
CA ASP A 210 -1.38 -10.30 -0.86
C ASP A 210 -2.88 -10.49 -1.11
N PHE A 211 -3.66 -10.71 -0.05
CA PHE A 211 -5.13 -10.68 -0.13
C PHE A 211 -5.62 -9.32 -0.65
N ALA A 212 -5.10 -8.21 -0.14
CA ALA A 212 -5.52 -6.87 -0.56
C ALA A 212 -5.12 -6.58 -2.02
N ILE A 213 -3.92 -6.99 -2.42
CA ILE A 213 -3.38 -6.87 -3.79
C ILE A 213 -4.22 -7.69 -4.78
N ALA A 214 -4.50 -8.95 -4.46
CA ALA A 214 -5.28 -9.83 -5.33
C ALA A 214 -6.71 -9.33 -5.53
N LYS A 215 -7.35 -8.81 -4.47
CA LYS A 215 -8.66 -8.15 -4.55
C LYS A 215 -8.60 -6.89 -5.41
N TYR A 216 -7.59 -6.04 -5.21
CA TYR A 216 -7.38 -4.80 -5.99
C TYR A 216 -7.18 -5.10 -7.48
N ALA A 217 -6.31 -6.06 -7.80
CA ALA A 217 -6.05 -6.49 -9.17
C ALA A 217 -7.30 -7.09 -9.84
N SER A 218 -8.08 -7.89 -9.10
CA SER A 218 -9.33 -8.49 -9.58
C SER A 218 -10.38 -7.44 -9.94
N LEU A 219 -10.60 -6.45 -9.07
CA LEU A 219 -11.52 -5.35 -9.36
C LEU A 219 -11.05 -4.48 -10.52
N ARG A 220 -9.74 -4.24 -10.66
CA ARG A 220 -9.20 -3.56 -11.85
C ARG A 220 -9.44 -4.33 -13.14
N ALA A 221 -9.27 -5.65 -13.12
CA ALA A 221 -9.56 -6.50 -14.27
C ALA A 221 -11.06 -6.46 -14.67
N LEU A 222 -11.95 -6.19 -13.71
CA LEU A 222 -13.37 -5.97 -13.91
C LEU A 222 -13.74 -4.52 -14.30
N GLY A 223 -12.76 -3.66 -14.55
CA GLY A 223 -12.97 -2.28 -14.99
C GLY A 223 -13.13 -1.25 -13.87
N VAL A 224 -12.97 -1.63 -12.60
CA VAL A 224 -13.04 -0.67 -11.49
C VAL A 224 -11.83 0.28 -11.54
N PRO A 225 -12.05 1.61 -11.58
CA PRO A 225 -10.96 2.56 -11.74
C PRO A 225 -10.14 2.70 -10.45
N ASP A 226 -8.84 2.95 -10.58
CA ASP A 226 -7.90 3.08 -9.44
C ASP A 226 -8.37 4.12 -8.40
N ARG A 227 -9.05 5.18 -8.84
CA ARG A 227 -9.59 6.22 -7.94
C ARG A 227 -10.68 5.73 -6.97
N ALA A 228 -11.33 4.60 -7.28
CA ALA A 228 -12.36 3.99 -6.45
C ALA A 228 -11.78 2.97 -5.45
N MET A 229 -10.46 2.76 -5.43
CA MET A 229 -9.83 1.73 -4.60
C MET A 229 -8.56 2.24 -3.94
N ARG A 230 -8.30 1.80 -2.70
CA ARG A 230 -7.05 2.02 -2.00
C ARG A 230 -6.72 0.82 -1.13
N ILE A 231 -5.50 0.30 -1.22
CA ILE A 231 -4.98 -0.60 -0.18
C ILE A 231 -4.58 0.26 0.99
N ALA A 232 -5.06 -0.06 2.19
CA ALA A 232 -4.73 0.65 3.41
C ALA A 232 -3.95 -0.24 4.37
N ILE A 233 -2.85 0.30 4.89
CA ILE A 233 -2.14 -0.29 6.02
C ILE A 233 -2.67 0.34 7.29
N VAL A 234 -3.20 -0.50 8.17
CA VAL A 234 -3.82 -0.12 9.43
C VAL A 234 -3.06 -0.75 10.59
N LYS A 235 -3.21 -0.19 11.79
CA LYS A 235 -2.94 -0.90 13.04
C LYS A 235 -4.24 -1.56 13.50
N ASP A 236 -4.23 -2.88 13.64
CA ASP A 236 -5.28 -3.60 14.35
C ASP A 236 -5.07 -3.39 15.85
N LEU A 237 -5.98 -2.62 16.47
CA LEU A 237 -5.90 -2.32 17.89
C LEU A 237 -6.30 -3.50 18.78
N GLN A 238 -7.04 -4.49 18.27
CA GLN A 238 -7.39 -5.70 19.01
C GLN A 238 -6.21 -6.67 19.06
N LYS A 239 -5.52 -6.85 17.93
CA LYS A 239 -4.37 -7.77 17.83
C LYS A 239 -3.03 -7.11 18.13
N GLY A 240 -2.97 -5.78 18.14
CA GLY A 240 -1.75 -5.01 18.37
C GLY A 240 -0.74 -5.05 17.21
N ILE A 241 -1.13 -5.59 16.05
CA ILE A 241 -0.25 -5.78 14.88
C ILE A 241 -0.65 -4.85 13.73
N PRO A 242 0.27 -4.50 12.82
CA PRO A 242 -0.13 -3.89 11.56
C PRO A 242 -0.89 -4.91 10.70
N HIS A 243 -1.74 -4.42 9.81
CA HIS A 243 -2.61 -5.23 8.95
C HIS A 243 -2.88 -4.50 7.63
N ALA A 244 -3.10 -5.23 6.55
CA ALA A 244 -3.42 -4.67 5.24
C ALA A 244 -4.86 -5.02 4.82
N ILE A 245 -5.59 -4.03 4.32
CA ILE A 245 -6.97 -4.18 3.85
C ILE A 245 -7.15 -3.47 2.51
N LEU A 246 -8.18 -3.85 1.75
CA LEU A 246 -8.61 -3.08 0.58
C LEU A 246 -9.85 -2.26 0.92
N ILE A 247 -9.82 -0.98 0.56
CA ILE A 247 -10.94 -0.05 0.63
C ILE A 247 -11.48 0.16 -0.78
N VAL A 248 -12.79 -0.01 -0.96
CA VAL A 248 -13.49 0.23 -2.22
C VAL A 248 -14.59 1.27 -1.98
N TYR A 249 -14.56 2.37 -2.72
CA TYR A 249 -15.60 3.40 -2.68
C TYR A 249 -16.72 2.99 -3.63
N THR A 250 -17.74 2.33 -3.10
CA THR A 250 -18.89 1.83 -3.85
C THR A 250 -20.02 2.85 -3.85
N GLU A 251 -21.11 2.53 -4.55
CA GLU A 251 -22.38 3.25 -4.48
C GLU A 251 -22.98 3.30 -3.06
N ASN A 252 -22.59 2.38 -2.17
CA ASN A 252 -23.00 2.33 -0.77
C ASN A 252 -22.03 3.06 0.17
N GLY A 253 -20.96 3.65 -0.36
CA GLY A 253 -19.91 4.32 0.41
C GLY A 253 -18.62 3.49 0.53
N PRO A 254 -17.70 3.86 1.44
CA PRO A 254 -16.43 3.18 1.61
C PRO A 254 -16.61 1.82 2.29
N MET A 255 -16.35 0.75 1.54
CA MET A 255 -16.38 -0.64 2.01
C MET A 255 -14.97 -1.17 2.25
N VAL A 256 -14.80 -1.95 3.31
CA VAL A 256 -13.57 -2.67 3.64
C VAL A 256 -13.72 -4.13 3.21
N LEU A 257 -12.75 -4.58 2.42
CA LEU A 257 -12.55 -5.94 1.99
C LEU A 257 -11.30 -6.47 2.68
N ASP A 258 -11.48 -7.45 3.56
CA ASP A 258 -10.48 -7.92 4.50
C ASP A 258 -10.47 -9.46 4.53
N ASN A 259 -9.33 -10.06 4.88
CA ASN A 259 -9.19 -11.49 5.09
C ASN A 259 -9.47 -11.90 6.56
N GLN A 260 -9.36 -10.97 7.51
CA GLN A 260 -9.71 -11.22 8.91
C GLN A 260 -11.23 -11.07 9.13
N ILE A 261 -11.80 -9.93 8.76
CA ILE A 261 -13.25 -9.72 8.67
C ILE A 261 -13.72 -10.19 7.30
N LYS A 262 -14.05 -11.48 7.19
CA LYS A 262 -14.37 -12.11 5.91
C LYS A 262 -15.58 -11.51 5.19
N ARG A 263 -16.52 -10.92 5.92
CA ARG A 263 -17.68 -10.23 5.33
C ARG A 263 -17.27 -8.81 4.94
N MET A 264 -17.62 -8.39 3.72
CA MET A 264 -17.45 -7.00 3.32
C MET A 264 -18.23 -6.09 4.28
N THR A 265 -17.56 -5.08 4.82
CA THR A 265 -18.06 -4.30 5.96
C THR A 265 -17.86 -2.81 5.70
N GLU A 266 -18.79 -1.96 6.11
CA GLU A 266 -18.63 -0.51 5.97
C GLU A 266 -17.43 -0.02 6.78
N ALA A 267 -16.58 0.83 6.19
CA ALA A 267 -15.36 1.30 6.83
C ALA A 267 -15.63 2.03 8.15
N SER A 268 -16.72 2.79 8.23
CA SER A 268 -17.17 3.53 9.42
C SER A 268 -17.54 2.63 10.60
N SER A 269 -17.98 1.39 10.33
CA SER A 269 -18.39 0.44 11.39
C SER A 269 -17.21 -0.27 12.05
N ILE A 270 -16.01 -0.17 11.48
CA ILE A 270 -14.80 -0.82 11.99
C ILE A 270 -14.01 0.16 12.86
N SER A 271 -14.27 0.12 14.17
CA SER A 271 -13.67 1.04 15.14
C SER A 271 -12.23 0.70 15.56
N HIS A 272 -11.79 -0.54 15.37
CA HIS A 272 -10.51 -1.04 15.87
C HIS A 272 -9.36 -0.93 14.87
N TYR A 273 -9.62 -0.49 13.64
CA TYR A 273 -8.59 -0.24 12.65
C TYR A 273 -8.21 1.24 12.67
N LYS A 274 -6.92 1.47 12.93
CA LYS A 274 -6.35 2.82 12.89
C LYS A 274 -5.48 2.95 11.64
N PRO A 275 -5.88 3.68 10.59
CA PRO A 275 -5.12 3.74 9.35
C PRO A 275 -3.81 4.50 9.52
N ILE A 276 -2.79 4.09 8.78
CA ILE A 276 -1.46 4.69 8.80
C ILE A 276 -1.19 5.37 7.47
N TYR A 277 -1.30 4.61 6.39
CA TYR A 277 -1.27 5.13 5.03
C TYR A 277 -2.19 4.27 4.14
N SER A 278 -2.61 4.83 3.03
CA SER A 278 -3.27 4.08 1.95
C SER A 278 -2.65 4.41 0.60
N ILE A 279 -2.76 3.52 -0.37
CA ILE A 279 -2.08 3.62 -1.66
C ILE A 279 -2.93 3.02 -2.78
N ASN A 280 -2.81 3.58 -3.98
CA ASN A 280 -3.28 2.98 -5.21
C ASN A 280 -2.22 3.17 -6.32
N ARG A 281 -2.59 2.94 -7.58
CA ARG A 281 -1.68 3.07 -8.73
C ARG A 281 -1.17 4.48 -9.00
N THR A 282 -1.85 5.52 -8.51
CA THR A 282 -1.59 6.92 -8.91
C THR A 282 -1.15 7.81 -7.76
N ALA A 283 -1.48 7.45 -6.52
CA ALA A 283 -1.12 8.23 -5.34
C ALA A 283 -1.12 7.36 -4.07
N TRP A 284 -0.58 7.95 -3.01
CA TRP A 284 -0.72 7.45 -1.65
C TRP A 284 -1.18 8.58 -0.71
N TRP A 285 -1.82 8.20 0.38
CA TRP A 285 -2.37 9.09 1.38
C TRP A 285 -1.82 8.71 2.74
N LEU A 286 -1.19 9.65 3.42
CA LEU A 286 -0.83 9.51 4.83
C LEU A 286 -2.07 9.83 5.69
N HIS A 287 -2.39 8.96 6.65
CA HIS A 287 -3.46 9.20 7.63
C HIS A 287 -2.88 9.82 8.91
N THR A 288 -3.58 10.83 9.43
CA THR A 288 -3.18 11.59 10.62
C THR A 288 -4.37 11.80 11.54
N ASP A 289 -4.11 11.81 12.84
CA ASP A 289 -5.13 12.09 13.84
C ASP A 289 -5.49 13.60 13.75
N GLY A 290 -6.77 13.91 13.50
CA GLY A 290 -7.25 15.22 13.02
C GLY A 290 -6.89 16.47 13.83
N ASN A 291 -6.33 16.33 15.04
CA ASN A 291 -5.98 17.46 15.90
C ASN A 291 -4.48 17.77 15.99
N ASN A 292 -3.57 16.92 15.52
CA ASN A 292 -2.14 17.09 15.86
C ASN A 292 -1.14 16.93 14.74
N SER A 293 -1.57 16.88 13.47
CA SER A 293 -0.72 16.62 12.29
C SER A 293 0.12 15.34 12.37
N ASN A 294 0.28 14.70 13.53
CA ASN A 294 1.19 13.62 13.82
C ASN A 294 0.76 12.40 13.02
N PRO A 295 1.72 11.67 12.42
CA PRO A 295 1.40 10.39 11.85
C PRO A 295 0.72 9.57 12.94
N THR A 296 -0.33 8.85 12.59
CA THR A 296 -0.92 7.89 13.50
C THR A 296 0.20 6.97 14.03
N GLN A 297 0.61 7.19 15.28
CA GLN A 297 1.75 6.48 15.85
C GLN A 297 1.33 5.05 16.15
N ILE A 298 2.04 4.09 15.59
CA ILE A 298 2.10 2.77 16.18
C ILE A 298 2.93 2.95 17.44
N ALA A 299 2.29 2.92 18.61
CA ALA A 299 3.03 2.71 19.84
C ALA A 299 3.96 1.51 19.61
N SER A 300 5.28 1.76 19.62
CA SER A 300 6.28 0.72 19.64
C SER A 300 5.91 -0.21 20.78
N ALA A 301 5.86 -1.53 20.51
CA ALA A 301 5.82 -2.50 21.60
C ALA A 301 6.91 -2.11 22.60
N ALA A 302 6.48 -1.72 23.79
CA ALA A 302 7.38 -1.36 24.85
C ALA A 302 8.02 -2.65 25.35
N ARG A 303 9.33 -2.77 25.09
CA ARG A 303 10.34 -3.66 25.68
C ARG A 303 10.13 -5.17 25.50
#